data_AF-A0A250IE26-F1
#
_entry.id   AF-A0A250IE26-F1
#
_cell.length_a   1.000
_cell.length_b   1.000
_cell.length_c   1.000
_cell.angle_alpha   90.00
_cell.angle_beta   90.00
_cell.angle_gamma   90.00
#
_symmetry.space_group_name_H-M   'P 1'
#
loop_
_entity.id
_entity.type
_entity.pdbx_description
1 polymer ?
#
loop_
_entity_poly.entity_id
_entity_poly.type
_entity_poly.pdbx_seq_one_letter_code
_entity_poly.pdbx_strand_id
1 'polypeptide(L)'
;MKQELKNHQDWIRTSLKGCQFMGRMSGCDFGHWPEYGSDPAYQNGSITDCDFSDARLDACRFHGCDPSTLRFPRWPHFTILDPIGRSRELNSIQWPGRFGRIIIEDLHDQPPSTRALTFFAPAEAKRYDTTPEALRAVIEKFDCMIY
;
A
#
# COMPACT_ATOMS: atom_id res chain seq x y z
N MET A 1 -14.98 -6.48 -19.80
CA MET A 1 -14.62 -5.88 -18.49
C MET A 1 -13.28 -6.49 -18.08
N LYS A 2 -12.20 -5.72 -17.92
CA LYS A 2 -10.93 -6.30 -17.44
C LYS A 2 -11.11 -6.68 -15.97
N GLN A 3 -10.82 -7.93 -15.63
CA GLN A 3 -10.98 -8.50 -14.29
C GLN A 3 -10.05 -7.79 -13.29
N GLU A 4 -10.53 -7.59 -12.07
CA GLU A 4 -9.72 -7.07 -10.96
C GLU A 4 -8.73 -8.15 -10.50
N LEU A 5 -7.46 -7.78 -10.37
CA LEU A 5 -6.42 -8.67 -9.87
C LEU A 5 -6.43 -8.63 -8.34
N LYS A 6 -6.75 -9.76 -7.70
CA LYS A 6 -6.90 -9.85 -6.25
C LYS A 6 -5.86 -10.78 -5.66
N ASN A 7 -5.20 -10.34 -4.60
CA ASN A 7 -4.25 -11.15 -3.82
C ASN A 7 -3.23 -11.89 -4.69
N HIS A 8 -2.79 -11.26 -5.78
CA HIS A 8 -1.83 -11.86 -6.70
C HIS A 8 -0.42 -11.58 -6.19
N GLN A 9 0.19 -12.59 -5.56
CA GLN A 9 1.47 -12.44 -4.87
C GLN A 9 2.69 -12.83 -5.70
N ASP A 10 2.51 -13.27 -6.95
CA ASP A 10 3.67 -13.64 -7.79
C ASP A 10 4.54 -12.43 -8.15
N TRP A 11 4.05 -11.20 -7.96
CA TRP A 11 4.85 -9.98 -8.09
C TRP A 11 6.05 -9.94 -7.15
N ILE A 12 5.98 -10.52 -5.94
CA ILE A 12 7.13 -10.57 -5.00
C ILE A 12 8.19 -11.60 -5.40
N ARG A 13 7.97 -12.35 -6.48
CA ARG A 13 8.95 -13.24 -7.12
C ARG A 13 9.53 -12.64 -8.40
N THR A 14 9.06 -11.46 -8.81
CA THR A 14 9.35 -10.86 -10.11
C THR A 14 10.20 -9.59 -9.96
N SER A 15 11.17 -9.41 -10.86
CA SER A 15 11.91 -8.16 -10.98
C SER A 15 11.19 -7.21 -11.93
N LEU A 16 10.62 -6.14 -11.37
CA LEU A 16 9.87 -5.12 -12.09
C LEU A 16 10.70 -3.83 -12.17
N LYS A 17 10.97 -3.35 -13.39
CA LYS A 17 11.69 -2.10 -13.60
C LYS A 17 11.06 -1.29 -14.72
N GLY A 18 10.71 -0.03 -14.46
CA GLY A 18 10.20 0.87 -15.49
C GLY A 18 8.82 0.47 -16.05
N CYS A 19 8.06 -0.37 -15.33
CA CYS A 19 6.76 -0.86 -15.79
C CYS A 19 5.64 0.13 -15.49
N GLN A 20 4.65 0.24 -16.40
CA GLN A 20 3.40 0.92 -16.14
C GLN A 20 2.31 -0.10 -15.79
N PHE A 21 1.67 0.11 -14.65
CA PHE A 21 0.56 -0.69 -14.16
C PHE A 21 -0.75 0.05 -14.37
N MET A 22 -1.76 -0.67 -14.84
CA MET A 22 -3.09 -0.13 -15.11
C MET A 22 -4.16 -1.10 -14.63
N GLY A 23 -5.38 -0.60 -14.44
CA GLY A 23 -6.52 -1.43 -14.02
C GLY A 23 -6.65 -1.51 -12.50
N ARG A 24 -7.33 -2.55 -11.99
CA ARG A 24 -7.71 -2.65 -10.58
C ARG A 24 -6.92 -3.76 -9.90
N MET A 25 -6.26 -3.43 -8.80
CA MET A 25 -5.50 -4.37 -7.99
C MET A 25 -5.89 -4.22 -6.52
N SER A 26 -6.13 -5.34 -5.85
CA SER A 26 -6.48 -5.35 -4.43
C SER A 26 -5.73 -6.43 -3.67
N GLY A 27 -5.10 -6.08 -2.55
CA GLY A 27 -4.37 -7.05 -1.72
C GLY A 27 -3.11 -7.61 -2.37
N CYS A 28 -2.56 -6.97 -3.40
CA CYS A 28 -1.34 -7.42 -4.06
C CYS A 28 -0.09 -6.89 -3.34
N ASP A 29 0.93 -7.72 -3.22
CA ASP A 29 2.23 -7.35 -2.67
C ASP A 29 3.26 -7.26 -3.80
N PHE A 30 4.13 -6.25 -3.76
CA PHE A 30 5.17 -6.00 -4.75
C PHE A 30 6.54 -5.90 -4.08
N GLY A 31 7.61 -6.11 -4.85
CA GLY A 31 8.99 -5.87 -4.42
C GLY A 31 9.63 -7.06 -3.71
N HIS A 32 10.65 -6.79 -2.90
CA HIS A 32 11.48 -7.81 -2.29
C HIS A 32 10.94 -8.24 -0.92
N TRP A 33 10.39 -9.45 -0.84
CA TRP A 33 9.91 -10.06 0.41
C TRP A 33 10.33 -11.53 0.51
N PRO A 34 11.61 -11.80 0.83
CA PRO A 34 12.17 -13.15 0.84
C PRO A 34 11.56 -14.04 1.92
N GLU A 35 11.08 -13.48 3.02
CA GLU A 35 10.47 -14.22 4.13
C GLU A 35 9.03 -14.69 3.83
N TYR A 36 8.46 -14.32 2.68
CA TYR A 36 7.11 -14.76 2.32
C TYR A 36 7.01 -16.30 2.15
N GLY A 37 8.09 -16.95 1.70
CA GLY A 37 8.12 -18.39 1.54
C GLY A 37 9.53 -18.95 1.30
N SER A 38 9.64 -20.27 1.24
CA SER A 38 10.94 -20.97 1.15
C SER A 38 11.44 -21.19 -0.28
N ASP A 39 10.65 -20.84 -1.30
CA ASP A 39 11.05 -20.97 -2.71
C ASP A 39 12.17 -19.96 -3.04
N PRO A 40 13.29 -20.38 -3.67
CA PRO A 40 14.36 -19.46 -4.07
C PRO A 40 13.89 -18.28 -4.91
N ALA A 41 12.77 -18.39 -5.64
CA ALA A 41 12.19 -17.31 -6.42
C ALA A 41 11.80 -16.08 -5.58
N TYR A 42 11.53 -16.24 -4.29
CA TYR A 42 11.24 -15.11 -3.38
C TYR A 42 12.44 -14.18 -3.17
N GLN A 43 13.66 -14.65 -3.45
CA GLN A 43 14.86 -13.81 -3.41
C GLN A 43 14.95 -12.84 -4.61
N ASN A 44 14.17 -13.09 -5.67
CA ASN A 44 14.27 -12.35 -6.93
C ASN A 44 13.34 -11.14 -7.02
N GLY A 45 12.40 -11.00 -6.09
CA GLY A 45 11.45 -9.89 -6.09
C GLY A 45 12.16 -8.55 -6.02
N SER A 46 11.81 -7.62 -6.91
CA SER A 46 12.28 -6.23 -6.87
C SER A 46 11.32 -5.33 -7.61
N ILE A 47 11.23 -4.05 -7.21
CA ILE A 47 10.45 -3.04 -7.91
C ILE A 47 11.16 -1.69 -7.88
N THR A 48 11.28 -1.04 -9.03
CA THR A 48 11.96 0.27 -9.17
C THR A 48 11.45 0.99 -10.41
N ASP A 49 11.33 2.32 -10.35
CA ASP A 49 10.92 3.18 -11.49
C ASP A 49 9.56 2.82 -12.11
N CYS A 50 8.68 2.14 -11.36
CA CYS A 50 7.36 1.73 -11.83
C CYS A 50 6.30 2.81 -11.62
N ASP A 51 5.29 2.80 -12.48
CA ASP A 51 4.21 3.78 -12.51
C ASP A 51 2.84 3.14 -12.29
N PHE A 52 2.13 3.57 -11.26
CA PHE A 52 0.80 3.13 -10.89
C PHE A 52 -0.24 4.26 -11.00
N SER A 53 0.08 5.38 -11.67
CA SER A 53 -0.78 6.57 -11.73
C SER A 53 -2.16 6.27 -12.33
N ASP A 54 -2.22 5.34 -13.30
CA ASP A 54 -3.46 4.88 -13.96
C ASP A 54 -4.05 3.61 -13.33
N ALA A 55 -3.47 3.13 -12.22
CA ALA A 55 -3.97 1.98 -11.49
C ALA A 55 -4.91 2.42 -10.36
N ARG A 56 -5.91 1.58 -10.09
CA ARG A 56 -6.66 1.60 -8.85
C ARG A 56 -6.07 0.57 -7.89
N LEU A 57 -5.42 1.06 -6.85
CA LEU A 57 -4.76 0.24 -5.82
C LEU A 57 -5.55 0.26 -4.52
N ASP A 58 -5.72 -0.90 -3.91
CA ASP A 58 -6.45 -1.02 -2.65
C ASP A 58 -5.84 -2.10 -1.76
N ALA A 59 -5.47 -1.75 -0.53
CA ALA A 59 -4.74 -2.62 0.40
C ALA A 59 -3.52 -3.33 -0.24
N CYS A 60 -2.75 -2.62 -1.08
CA CYS A 60 -1.55 -3.16 -1.74
C CYS A 60 -0.28 -2.74 -0.99
N ARG A 61 0.68 -3.67 -0.81
CA ARG A 61 1.95 -3.40 -0.12
C ARG A 61 3.13 -3.42 -1.08
N PHE A 62 4.15 -2.64 -0.73
CA PHE A 62 5.42 -2.56 -1.44
C PHE A 62 6.54 -2.87 -0.46
N HIS A 63 7.32 -3.90 -0.76
CA HIS A 63 8.31 -4.49 0.12
C HIS A 63 9.73 -4.27 -0.38
N GLY A 64 10.66 -4.01 0.55
CA GLY A 64 12.10 -4.03 0.30
C GLY A 64 12.59 -3.10 -0.82
N CYS A 65 11.84 -2.04 -1.14
CA CYS A 65 12.12 -1.11 -2.22
C CYS A 65 12.31 0.34 -1.71
N ASP A 66 12.80 1.23 -2.57
CA ASP A 66 12.74 2.68 -2.34
C ASP A 66 11.43 3.24 -2.94
N PRO A 67 10.44 3.64 -2.12
CA PRO A 67 9.18 4.16 -2.63
C PRO A 67 9.32 5.46 -3.42
N SER A 68 10.41 6.22 -3.26
CA SER A 68 10.63 7.47 -4.00
C SER A 68 10.83 7.25 -5.50
N THR A 69 11.18 6.02 -5.90
CA THR A 69 11.30 5.60 -7.30
C THR A 69 9.96 5.25 -7.93
N LEU A 70 8.89 5.13 -7.14
CA LEU A 70 7.58 4.69 -7.61
C LEU A 70 6.63 5.87 -7.77
N ARG A 71 5.80 5.85 -8.81
CA ARG A 71 4.69 6.79 -8.96
C ARG A 71 3.40 6.14 -8.50
N PHE A 72 2.90 6.55 -7.34
CA PHE A 72 1.64 6.08 -6.78
C PHE A 72 0.44 6.86 -7.34
N PRO A 73 -0.75 6.24 -7.41
CA PRO A 73 -1.96 6.96 -7.75
C PRO A 73 -2.27 8.01 -6.68
N ARG A 74 -2.83 9.14 -7.12
CA ARG A 74 -3.25 10.26 -6.26
C ARG A 74 -4.70 10.07 -5.79
N TRP A 75 -5.20 11.01 -5.01
CA TRP A 75 -6.56 11.06 -4.50
C TRP A 75 -7.56 10.70 -5.60
N PRO A 76 -8.48 9.74 -5.37
CA PRO A 76 -8.94 9.20 -4.08
C PRO A 76 -8.12 8.02 -3.50
N HIS A 77 -6.89 7.82 -3.98
CA HIS A 77 -5.94 6.90 -3.35
C HIS A 77 -5.10 7.64 -2.31
N PHE A 78 -4.59 6.89 -1.35
CA PHE A 78 -3.53 7.36 -0.48
C PHE A 78 -2.54 6.24 -0.18
N THR A 79 -1.28 6.61 -0.03
CA THR A 79 -0.18 5.70 0.29
C THR A 79 0.50 6.17 1.56
N ILE A 80 0.59 5.27 2.54
CA ILE A 80 1.37 5.47 3.75
C ILE A 80 2.82 5.05 3.45
N LEU A 81 3.75 5.98 3.56
CA LEU A 81 5.19 5.72 3.45
C LEU A 81 5.76 5.34 4.81
N ASP A 82 6.66 4.34 4.81
CA ASP A 82 7.28 3.79 6.03
C ASP A 82 6.26 3.52 7.16
N PRO A 83 5.19 2.73 6.90
CA PRO A 83 4.09 2.58 7.85
C PRO A 83 4.53 2.01 9.20
N ILE A 84 5.58 1.19 9.23
CA ILE A 84 6.13 0.60 10.46
C ILE A 84 6.89 1.66 11.26
N GLY A 85 7.83 2.38 10.64
CA GLY A 85 8.60 3.43 11.30
C GLY A 85 7.75 4.63 11.74
N ARG A 86 6.65 4.89 11.03
CA ARG A 86 5.67 5.95 11.33
C ARG A 86 4.50 5.48 12.19
N SER A 87 4.45 4.22 12.59
CA SER A 87 3.33 3.63 13.35
C SER A 87 2.95 4.46 14.59
N ARG A 88 3.93 4.92 15.38
CA ARG A 88 3.65 5.75 16.58
C ARG A 88 3.00 7.09 16.24
N GLU A 89 3.46 7.74 15.17
CA GLU A 89 2.90 9.01 14.70
C GLU A 89 1.47 8.80 14.18
N LEU A 90 1.26 7.77 13.37
CA LEU A 90 -0.06 7.41 12.83
C LEU A 90 -1.06 7.05 13.93
N ASN A 91 -0.60 6.39 15.00
CA ASN A 91 -1.42 6.04 16.17
C ASN A 91 -1.65 7.21 17.15
N SER A 92 -1.04 8.39 16.92
CA SER A 92 -1.17 9.53 17.84
C SER A 92 -2.48 10.29 17.74
N ILE A 93 -3.31 9.98 16.73
CA ILE A 93 -4.58 10.65 16.47
C ILE A 93 -5.71 9.64 16.29
N GLN A 94 -6.94 10.13 16.45
CA GLN A 94 -8.13 9.35 16.14
C GLN A 94 -8.40 9.35 14.63
N TRP A 95 -8.36 8.15 14.04
CA TRP A 95 -8.83 7.92 12.68
C TRP A 95 -10.36 7.75 12.65
N PRO A 96 -11.02 8.10 11.54
CA PRO A 96 -12.47 8.04 11.47
C PRO A 96 -12.96 6.61 11.26
N GLY A 97 -14.12 6.29 11.86
CA GLY A 97 -14.70 4.95 11.83
C GLY A 97 -13.78 3.91 12.48
N ARG A 98 -13.71 2.72 11.88
CA ARG A 98 -12.90 1.58 12.35
C ARG A 98 -11.52 1.48 11.70
N PHE A 99 -11.16 2.41 10.79
CA PHE A 99 -9.92 2.30 10.01
C PHE A 99 -8.67 2.30 10.89
N GLY A 100 -8.58 3.23 11.85
CA GLY A 100 -7.42 3.29 12.76
C GLY A 100 -7.22 2.00 13.54
N ARG A 101 -8.31 1.49 14.13
CA ARG A 101 -8.27 0.27 14.94
C ARG A 101 -7.88 -0.98 14.16
N ILE A 102 -8.31 -1.10 12.89
CA ILE A 102 -8.09 -2.32 12.11
C ILE A 102 -6.81 -2.27 11.29
N ILE A 103 -6.41 -1.08 10.84
CA ILE A 103 -5.27 -0.91 9.93
C ILE A 103 -4.08 -0.28 10.64
N ILE A 104 -4.30 0.78 11.43
CA ILE A 104 -3.22 1.63 11.96
C ILE A 104 -2.59 1.06 13.24
N GLU A 105 -3.40 0.53 14.14
CA GLU A 105 -2.93 -0.07 15.40
C GLU A 105 -1.94 -1.22 15.12
N ASP A 106 -2.23 -2.05 14.12
CA ASP A 106 -1.44 -3.25 13.78
C ASP A 106 -0.33 -3.01 12.74
N LEU A 107 -0.03 -1.75 12.37
CA LEU A 107 1.02 -1.47 11.38
C LEU A 107 2.39 -1.98 11.82
N HIS A 108 2.66 -1.97 13.13
CA HIS A 108 3.92 -2.43 13.69
C HIS A 108 4.13 -3.95 13.57
N ASP A 109 3.06 -4.71 13.37
CA ASP A 109 3.09 -6.17 13.16
C ASP A 109 3.24 -6.54 11.67
N GLN A 110 3.26 -5.56 10.77
CA GLN A 110 3.50 -5.82 9.34
C GLN A 110 4.93 -6.35 9.12
N PRO A 111 5.16 -7.11 8.03
CA PRO A 111 6.51 -7.58 7.68
C PRO A 111 7.52 -6.42 7.66
N PRO A 112 8.70 -6.53 8.29
CA PRO A 112 9.69 -5.44 8.35
C PRO A 112 10.12 -4.89 6.99
N SER A 113 9.91 -5.66 5.92
CA SER A 113 10.16 -5.25 4.55
C SER A 113 9.12 -4.25 4.01
N THR A 114 7.95 -4.07 4.62
CA THR A 114 6.90 -3.15 4.12
C THR A 114 7.37 -1.70 4.15
N ARG A 115 7.54 -1.09 2.97
CA ARG A 115 8.00 0.29 2.77
C ARG A 115 6.89 1.25 2.37
N ALA A 116 5.83 0.75 1.75
CA ALA A 116 4.63 1.53 1.45
C ALA A 116 3.38 0.66 1.46
N LEU A 117 2.24 1.27 1.80
CA LEU A 117 0.93 0.63 1.83
C LEU A 117 -0.12 1.57 1.22
N THR A 118 -0.76 1.13 0.13
CA THR A 118 -1.68 1.97 -0.66
C THR A 118 -3.12 1.50 -0.54
N PHE A 119 -4.03 2.46 -0.41
CA PHE A 119 -5.46 2.25 -0.23
C PHE A 119 -6.28 3.07 -1.21
N PHE A 120 -7.52 2.63 -1.46
CA PHE A 120 -8.53 3.39 -2.19
C PHE A 120 -9.61 3.87 -1.22
N ALA A 121 -9.63 5.16 -0.91
CA ALA A 121 -10.46 5.71 0.16
C ALA A 121 -11.96 5.35 0.08
N PRO A 122 -12.62 5.30 -1.10
CA PRO A 122 -14.01 4.86 -1.19
C PRO A 122 -14.25 3.39 -0.81
N ALA A 123 -13.27 2.51 -1.04
CA ALA A 123 -13.37 1.11 -0.59
C ALA A 123 -13.20 1.03 0.93
N GLU A 124 -12.19 1.71 1.48
CA GLU A 124 -11.92 1.72 2.91
C GLU A 124 -13.05 2.36 3.71
N ALA A 125 -13.60 3.48 3.21
CA ALA A 125 -14.72 4.17 3.81
C ALA A 125 -15.93 3.24 4.01
N LYS A 126 -16.25 2.46 2.97
CA LYS A 126 -17.31 1.45 3.03
C LYS A 126 -16.99 0.30 3.99
N ARG A 127 -15.74 -0.17 4.04
CA ARG A 127 -15.32 -1.30 4.89
C ARG A 127 -15.32 -0.96 6.38
N TYR A 128 -15.02 0.29 6.70
CA TYR A 128 -14.73 0.71 8.07
C TYR A 128 -15.66 1.80 8.61
N ASP A 129 -16.85 1.92 8.01
CA ASP A 129 -17.94 2.78 8.50
C ASP A 129 -17.50 4.25 8.66
N THR A 130 -16.91 4.80 7.60
CA THR A 130 -16.46 6.20 7.52
C THR A 130 -16.74 6.79 6.13
N THR A 131 -16.23 7.97 5.82
CA THR A 131 -16.31 8.61 4.50
C THR A 131 -14.92 8.87 3.91
N PRO A 132 -14.78 8.95 2.57
CA PRO A 132 -13.52 9.36 1.96
C PRO A 132 -13.02 10.71 2.47
N GLU A 133 -13.91 11.68 2.66
CA GLU A 133 -13.57 13.03 3.11
C GLU A 133 -13.05 13.03 4.55
N ALA A 134 -13.63 12.20 5.43
CA ALA A 134 -13.14 12.05 6.79
C ALA A 134 -11.74 11.41 6.82
N LEU A 135 -11.50 10.40 5.98
CA LEU A 135 -10.17 9.82 5.82
C LEU A 135 -9.17 10.87 5.32
N ARG A 136 -9.54 11.63 4.27
CA ARG A 136 -8.70 12.69 3.70
C ARG A 136 -8.30 13.74 4.73
N ALA A 137 -9.25 14.19 5.55
CA ALA A 137 -8.99 15.19 6.59
C ALA A 137 -7.95 14.73 7.63
N VAL A 138 -7.78 13.42 7.81
CA VAL A 138 -6.73 12.83 8.65
C VAL A 138 -5.43 12.67 7.87
N ILE A 139 -5.48 12.14 6.65
CA ILE A 139 -4.32 11.92 5.77
C ILE A 139 -3.54 13.21 5.53
N GLU A 140 -4.23 14.33 5.30
CA GLU A 140 -3.61 15.64 5.05
C GLU A 140 -2.76 16.19 6.22
N LYS A 141 -2.83 15.55 7.40
CA LYS A 141 -2.07 15.97 8.59
C LYS A 141 -0.67 15.36 8.67
N PHE A 142 -0.33 14.42 7.79
CA PHE A 142 0.92 13.65 7.87
C PHE A 142 1.80 13.86 6.66
N ASP A 143 3.08 14.11 6.89
CA ASP A 143 4.09 14.25 5.82
C ASP A 143 4.46 12.91 5.16
N CYS A 144 4.11 11.78 5.80
CA CYS A 144 4.36 10.44 5.27
C CYS A 144 3.29 9.94 4.29
N MET A 145 2.42 10.83 3.79
CA MET A 145 1.30 10.48 2.93
C MET A 145 1.52 10.94 1.49
N ILE A 146 1.24 10.05 0.54
CA ILE A 146 1.04 10.43 -0.86
C ILE A 146 -0.45 10.33 -1.14
N TYR A 147 -1.05 11.42 -1.61
CA TYR A 147 -2.44 11.52 -2.05
C TYR A 147 -2.55 12.64 -3.09
#